data_AF-A0A6L6C9N7-F1
#
_entry.id   AF-A0A6L6C9N7-F1
#
_cell.length_a   1.000
_cell.length_b   1.000
_cell.length_c   1.000
_cell.angle_alpha   90.00
_cell.angle_beta   90.00
_cell.angle_gamma   90.00
#
_symmetry.space_group_name_H-M   'P 1'
#
loop_
_entity.id
_entity.type
_entity.pdbx_description
1 polymer ?
#
loop_
_entity_poly.entity_id
_entity_poly.type
_entity_poly.pdbx_seq_one_letter_code
_entity_poly.pdbx_strand_id
1 'polypeptide(L)'
;MSDSSSSTISIDAPVALVTEALFALEKYPEWSTSIKSAEAVARDDQGRITKVKMSIDAGMMKDRVILDYDWSGAPTQLSFSLDDADLLTGMDGSYTIKSIDEDTTEVTYELSVSLSMPIPAMMRQKAEKATIDAALAQLKATLEA
;
A
#
# COMPACT_ATOMS: atom_id res chain seq x y z
N MET A 1 6.80 19.14 -6.35
CA MET A 1 6.19 18.53 -5.16
C MET A 1 5.10 17.64 -5.69
N SER A 2 5.22 16.33 -5.51
CA SER A 2 4.25 15.37 -6.03
C SER A 2 2.91 15.59 -5.33
N ASP A 3 1.81 15.63 -6.08
CA ASP A 3 0.45 15.71 -5.56
C ASP A 3 0.01 14.36 -4.96
N SER A 4 0.81 13.82 -4.02
CA SER A 4 0.49 12.60 -3.26
C SER A 4 -0.23 12.94 -1.97
N SER A 5 -1.16 12.07 -1.58
CA SER A 5 -1.77 12.08 -0.25
C SER A 5 -0.95 11.19 0.68
N SER A 6 -0.87 11.54 1.96
CA SER A 6 -0.15 10.73 2.95
C SER A 6 -0.83 10.74 4.33
N SER A 7 -0.50 9.74 5.13
CA SER A 7 -0.89 9.64 6.54
C SER A 7 0.14 8.82 7.31
N THR A 8 0.29 9.10 8.60
CA THR A 8 1.22 8.42 9.48
C THR A 8 0.49 7.96 10.74
N ILE A 9 0.73 6.73 11.17
CA ILE A 9 0.22 6.18 12.42
C ILE A 9 1.33 5.50 13.23
N SER A 10 1.12 5.38 14.54
CA SER A 10 1.88 4.47 15.40
C SER A 10 1.10 3.17 15.60
N ILE A 11 1.79 2.05 15.48
CA ILE A 11 1.31 0.70 15.70
C ILE A 11 2.08 0.13 16.90
N ASP A 12 1.35 -0.37 17.88
CA ASP A 12 1.86 -1.00 19.10
C ASP A 12 2.28 -2.46 18.79
N ALA A 13 3.20 -2.59 17.81
CA ALA A 13 3.83 -3.84 17.42
C ALA A 13 5.32 -3.62 17.08
N PRO A 14 6.19 -4.62 17.37
CA PRO A 14 7.59 -4.60 16.95
C PRO A 14 7.76 -4.44 15.44
N VAL A 15 8.82 -3.75 15.02
CA VAL A 15 9.10 -3.46 13.60
C VAL A 15 9.19 -4.72 12.73
N ALA A 16 9.62 -5.85 13.32
CA ALA A 16 9.68 -7.14 12.63
C ALA A 16 8.28 -7.62 12.18
N LEU A 17 7.26 -7.48 13.02
CA LEU A 17 5.88 -7.88 12.67
C LEU A 17 5.29 -6.93 11.61
N VAL A 18 5.53 -5.63 11.74
CA VAL A 18 5.07 -4.63 10.78
C VAL A 18 5.69 -4.85 9.39
N THR A 19 7.01 -5.07 9.34
CA THR A 19 7.71 -5.36 8.09
C THR A 19 7.26 -6.69 7.48
N GLU A 20 7.08 -7.74 8.30
CA GLU A 20 6.56 -9.02 7.81
C GLU A 20 5.18 -8.88 7.16
N ALA A 21 4.25 -8.16 7.81
CA ALA A 21 2.91 -7.95 7.28
C ALA A 21 2.89 -7.12 5.97
N LEU A 22 3.73 -6.09 5.88
CA LEU A 22 3.87 -5.27 4.67
C LEU A 22 4.64 -5.98 3.55
N PHE A 23 5.55 -6.90 3.86
CA PHE A 23 6.33 -7.61 2.84
C PHE A 23 5.62 -8.86 2.31
N ALA A 24 4.65 -9.38 3.06
CA ALA A 24 3.79 -10.48 2.64
C ALA A 24 2.67 -10.00 1.68
N LEU A 25 3.05 -9.52 0.49
CA LEU A 25 2.11 -8.91 -0.48
C LEU A 25 0.90 -9.81 -0.83
N GLU A 26 1.11 -11.13 -0.92
CA GLU A 26 0.04 -12.10 -1.19
C GLU A 26 -0.98 -12.21 -0.04
N LYS A 27 -0.59 -11.81 1.18
CA LYS A 27 -1.44 -11.81 2.38
C LYS A 27 -2.17 -10.50 2.60
N TYR A 28 -2.02 -9.52 1.72
CA TYR A 28 -2.75 -8.25 1.84
C TYR A 28 -4.28 -8.41 1.97
N PRO A 29 -4.96 -9.37 1.31
CA PRO A 29 -6.38 -9.63 1.53
C PRO A 29 -6.75 -10.10 2.95
N GLU A 30 -5.79 -10.55 3.75
CA GLU A 30 -6.04 -11.02 5.13
C GLU A 30 -6.34 -9.85 6.07
N TRP A 31 -5.75 -8.68 5.82
CA TRP A 31 -5.90 -7.50 6.67
C TRP A 31 -6.56 -6.31 5.96
N SER A 32 -6.37 -6.15 4.65
CA SER A 32 -6.97 -5.05 3.89
C SER A 32 -8.32 -5.44 3.30
N THR A 33 -9.39 -4.75 3.70
CA THR A 33 -10.71 -5.00 3.10
C THR A 33 -10.80 -4.49 1.66
N SER A 34 -9.93 -3.57 1.26
CA SER A 34 -9.91 -2.98 -0.08
C SER A 34 -9.19 -3.86 -1.10
N ILE A 35 -8.42 -4.85 -0.67
CA ILE A 35 -7.72 -5.77 -1.55
C ILE A 35 -8.42 -7.12 -1.47
N LYS A 36 -9.02 -7.54 -2.59
CA LYS A 36 -9.83 -8.78 -2.66
C LYS A 36 -9.02 -9.99 -3.08
N SER A 37 -7.92 -9.77 -3.79
CA SER A 37 -6.95 -10.81 -4.15
C SER A 37 -5.59 -10.16 -4.40
N ALA A 38 -4.53 -10.91 -4.15
CA ALA A 38 -3.16 -10.55 -4.46
C ALA A 38 -2.40 -11.80 -4.91
N GLU A 39 -1.89 -11.79 -6.13
CA GLU A 39 -1.18 -12.93 -6.74
C GLU A 39 0.21 -12.47 -7.20
N ALA A 40 1.27 -13.12 -6.71
CA ALA A 40 2.62 -12.82 -7.16
C ALA A 40 2.80 -13.23 -8.63
N VAL A 41 3.24 -12.28 -9.45
CA VAL A 41 3.52 -12.47 -10.88
C VAL A 41 5.01 -12.67 -11.11
N ALA A 42 5.86 -11.95 -10.37
CA ALA A 42 7.31 -12.06 -10.48
C ALA A 42 7.98 -11.95 -9.11
N ARG A 43 9.16 -12.55 -9.00
CA ARG A 43 10.03 -12.49 -7.82
C ARG A 43 11.47 -12.21 -8.25
N ASP A 44 12.25 -11.60 -7.37
CA ASP A 44 13.70 -11.45 -7.55
C ASP A 44 14.47 -12.70 -7.07
N ASP A 45 15.80 -12.65 -7.21
CA ASP A 45 16.72 -13.73 -6.78
C ASP A 45 16.71 -13.99 -5.26
N GLN A 46 16.16 -13.06 -4.47
CA GLN A 46 15.98 -13.19 -3.02
C GLN A 46 14.59 -13.73 -2.65
N GLY A 47 13.75 -14.03 -3.64
CA GLY A 47 12.38 -14.53 -3.46
C GLY A 47 11.36 -13.45 -3.12
N ARG A 48 11.76 -12.17 -3.11
CA ARG A 48 10.87 -11.03 -2.84
C ARG A 48 9.99 -10.79 -4.04
N ILE A 49 8.72 -10.50 -3.81
CA ILE A 49 7.76 -10.30 -4.88
C ILE A 49 8.00 -8.92 -5.51
N THR A 50 8.34 -8.89 -6.79
CA THR A 50 8.62 -7.65 -7.54
C THR A 50 7.45 -7.21 -8.39
N LYS A 51 6.50 -8.10 -8.70
CA LYS A 51 5.27 -7.78 -9.43
C LYS A 51 4.09 -8.53 -8.85
N VAL A 52 2.98 -7.83 -8.58
CA VAL A 52 1.75 -8.42 -8.02
C VAL A 52 0.56 -8.01 -8.87
N LYS A 53 -0.33 -8.97 -9.14
CA LYS A 53 -1.66 -8.70 -9.68
C LYS A 53 -2.66 -8.63 -8.52
N MET A 54 -3.37 -7.51 -8.40
CA MET A 54 -4.33 -7.27 -7.32
C MET A 54 -5.72 -6.93 -7.85
N SER A 55 -6.76 -7.35 -7.11
CA SER A 55 -8.12 -6.86 -7.28
C SER A 55 -8.44 -5.86 -6.18
N ILE A 56 -8.68 -4.60 -6.54
CA ILE A 56 -9.00 -3.51 -5.62
C ILE A 56 -10.51 -3.28 -5.61
N ASP A 57 -11.08 -3.12 -4.42
CA ASP A 57 -12.46 -2.68 -4.17
C ASP A 57 -12.44 -1.61 -3.07
N ALA A 58 -12.29 -0.36 -3.50
CA ALA A 58 -12.31 0.83 -2.66
C ALA A 58 -13.71 1.49 -2.70
N GLY A 59 -14.76 0.68 -2.63
CA GLY A 59 -16.15 1.15 -2.63
C GLY A 59 -16.66 1.50 -4.02
N MET A 60 -16.66 2.79 -4.37
CA MET A 60 -17.14 3.23 -5.70
C MET A 60 -16.13 2.89 -6.81
N MET A 61 -14.85 2.73 -6.45
CA MET A 61 -13.79 2.35 -7.38
C MET A 61 -13.46 0.87 -7.20
N LYS A 62 -13.56 0.12 -8.30
CA LYS A 62 -13.10 -1.27 -8.40
C LYS A 62 -12.18 -1.36 -9.59
N ASP A 63 -11.03 -1.95 -9.41
CA ASP A 63 -10.02 -2.05 -10.46
C ASP A 63 -9.24 -3.34 -10.31
N ARG A 64 -8.69 -3.83 -11.42
CA ARG A 64 -7.64 -4.85 -11.39
C ARG A 64 -6.36 -4.15 -11.78
N VAL A 65 -5.37 -4.24 -10.92
CA VAL A 65 -4.07 -3.59 -11.12
C VAL A 65 -2.96 -4.62 -11.16
N ILE A 66 -1.91 -4.33 -11.91
CA ILE A 66 -0.61 -4.96 -11.80
C ILE A 66 0.35 -3.88 -11.28
N LEU A 67 1.00 -4.17 -10.16
CA LEU A 67 1.92 -3.24 -9.50
C LEU A 67 3.33 -3.82 -9.53
N ASP A 68 4.29 -2.98 -9.89
CA ASP A 68 5.72 -3.21 -9.71
C ASP A 68 6.14 -2.70 -8.33
N TYR A 69 6.89 -3.52 -7.60
CA TYR A 69 7.40 -3.21 -6.27
C TYR A 69 8.90 -2.97 -6.29
N ASP A 70 9.31 -1.84 -5.72
CA ASP A 70 10.71 -1.49 -5.51
C ASP A 70 11.12 -1.74 -4.05
N TRP A 71 12.11 -2.62 -3.91
CA TRP A 71 12.70 -3.04 -2.64
C TRP A 71 14.01 -2.33 -2.30
N SER A 72 14.43 -1.33 -3.09
CA SER A 72 15.67 -0.58 -2.90
C SER A 72 15.75 0.12 -1.54
N GLY A 73 14.61 0.50 -0.97
CA GLY A 73 14.48 1.14 0.35
C GLY A 73 14.29 0.17 1.52
N ALA A 74 14.26 -1.14 1.28
CA ALA A 74 14.00 -2.13 2.32
C ALA A 74 15.16 -2.21 3.34
N PRO A 75 14.88 -2.45 4.64
CA PRO A 75 13.58 -2.75 5.22
C PRO A 75 12.76 -1.50 5.65
N THR A 76 13.32 -0.31 5.53
CA THR A 76 12.71 0.93 6.04
C THR A 76 11.65 1.52 5.10
N GLN A 77 11.62 1.09 3.84
CA GLN A 77 10.65 1.56 2.87
C GLN A 77 10.33 0.48 1.85
N LEU A 78 9.07 0.39 1.46
CA LEU A 78 8.59 -0.41 0.34
C LEU A 78 7.77 0.49 -0.58
N SER A 79 8.18 0.62 -1.84
CA SER A 79 7.50 1.46 -2.83
C SER A 79 6.88 0.61 -3.92
N PHE A 80 5.84 1.13 -4.56
CA PHE A 80 5.22 0.49 -5.72
C PHE A 80 4.74 1.52 -6.74
N SER A 81 4.66 1.09 -7.99
CA SER A 81 4.15 1.86 -9.12
C SER A 81 3.27 1.00 -10.02
N LEU A 82 2.37 1.66 -10.77
CA LEU A 82 1.47 0.99 -11.70
C LEU A 82 2.21 0.45 -12.92
N ASP A 83 2.01 -0.83 -13.22
CA ASP A 83 2.40 -1.48 -14.48
C ASP A 83 1.21 -1.52 -15.46
N ASP A 84 0.04 -1.97 -14.98
CA ASP A 84 -1.17 -2.09 -15.79
C ASP A 84 -2.45 -1.98 -14.93
N ALA A 85 -3.56 -1.54 -15.51
CA ALA A 85 -4.86 -1.51 -14.86
C ALA A 85 -6.05 -1.46 -15.83
N ASP A 86 -7.25 -1.80 -15.36
CA ASP A 86 -8.48 -1.63 -16.16
C ASP A 86 -8.94 -0.16 -16.19
N LEU A 87 -8.82 0.59 -15.08
CA LEU A 87 -9.33 1.96 -14.96
C LEU A 87 -8.26 3.01 -14.67
N LEU A 88 -7.35 2.73 -13.73
CA LEU A 88 -6.28 3.64 -13.36
C LEU A 88 -5.29 3.81 -14.51
N THR A 89 -4.80 5.04 -14.69
CA THR A 89 -3.73 5.35 -15.65
C THR A 89 -2.40 5.66 -14.95
N GLY A 90 -2.39 5.68 -13.63
CA GLY A 90 -1.21 5.85 -12.80
C GLY A 90 -1.55 5.57 -11.35
N MET A 91 -0.61 4.98 -10.63
CA MET A 91 -0.69 4.73 -9.20
C MET A 91 0.73 4.61 -8.68
N ASP A 92 1.06 5.43 -7.69
CA ASP A 92 2.36 5.43 -7.03
C ASP A 92 2.12 5.45 -5.54
N GLY A 93 2.84 4.64 -4.78
CA GLY A 93 2.74 4.66 -3.34
C GLY A 93 3.94 4.07 -2.64
N SER A 94 4.02 4.33 -1.34
CA SER A 94 5.11 3.82 -0.51
C SER A 94 4.71 3.71 0.95
N TYR A 95 5.15 2.64 1.59
CA TYR A 95 5.16 2.50 3.04
C TYR A 95 6.56 2.81 3.57
N THR A 96 6.67 3.79 4.47
CA THR A 96 7.90 4.09 5.22
C THR A 96 7.72 3.64 6.66
N ILE A 97 8.67 2.86 7.15
CA ILE A 97 8.61 2.15 8.42
C ILE A 97 9.74 2.64 9.32
N LYS A 98 9.40 3.03 10.54
CA LYS A 98 10.36 3.57 11.51
C LYS A 98 10.06 3.00 12.89
N SER A 99 11.00 2.25 13.46
CA SER A 99 10.94 1.84 14.87
C SER A 99 11.02 3.08 15.76
N ILE A 100 10.09 3.19 16.71
CA ILE A 100 10.09 4.21 17.75
C ILE A 100 10.78 3.65 19.00
N ASP A 101 10.41 2.43 19.38
CA ASP A 101 11.04 1.63 20.43
C ASP A 101 10.90 0.12 20.11
N GLU A 102 11.10 -0.75 21.10
CA GLU A 102 11.06 -2.21 20.94
C GLU A 102 9.68 -2.73 20.53
N ASP A 103 8.61 -2.09 21.02
CA ASP A 103 7.23 -2.55 20.86
C ASP A 103 6.38 -1.60 20.00
N THR A 104 6.91 -0.45 19.58
CA THR A 104 6.17 0.57 18.85
C THR A 104 6.84 0.92 17.52
N THR A 105 6.06 0.91 16.45
CA THR A 105 6.50 1.24 15.08
C THR A 105 5.63 2.32 14.46
N GLU A 106 6.26 3.33 13.87
CA GLU A 106 5.63 4.36 13.06
C GLU A 106 5.59 3.93 11.59
N VAL A 107 4.42 3.99 10.97
CA VAL A 107 4.20 3.67 9.55
C VAL A 107 3.58 4.88 8.87
N THR A 108 4.27 5.35 7.83
CA THR A 108 3.75 6.37 6.92
C THR A 108 3.36 5.71 5.61
N TYR A 109 2.15 5.96 5.13
CA TYR A 109 1.70 5.50 3.83
C TYR A 109 1.39 6.69 2.92
N GLU A 110 2.03 6.71 1.76
CA GLU A 110 1.80 7.68 0.69
C GLU A 110 1.15 7.00 -0.50
N LEU A 111 0.19 7.68 -1.12
CA LEU A 111 -0.52 7.21 -2.31
C LEU A 111 -0.87 8.40 -3.22
N SER A 112 -0.62 8.23 -4.51
CA SER A 112 -1.13 9.09 -5.58
C SER A 112 -1.74 8.21 -6.66
N VAL A 113 -2.88 8.62 -7.21
CA VAL A 113 -3.52 7.91 -8.33
C VAL A 113 -3.81 8.86 -9.48
N SER A 114 -3.95 8.31 -10.68
CA SER A 114 -4.29 9.04 -11.90
C SER A 114 -5.35 8.28 -12.70
N LEU A 115 -6.25 9.03 -13.33
CA LEU A 115 -7.35 8.54 -14.15
C LEU A 115 -7.37 9.31 -15.47
N SER A 116 -7.85 8.67 -16.53
CA SER A 116 -8.05 9.31 -17.84
C SER A 116 -9.15 10.37 -17.82
N MET A 117 -10.14 10.21 -16.95
CA MET A 117 -11.21 11.19 -16.77
C MET A 117 -10.72 12.39 -15.95
N PRO A 118 -11.13 13.63 -16.29
CA PRO A 118 -10.72 14.84 -15.58
C PRO A 118 -11.44 14.95 -14.23
N ILE A 119 -10.94 14.21 -13.23
CA ILE A 119 -11.44 14.29 -11.85
C ILE A 119 -10.80 15.50 -11.15
N PRO A 120 -11.58 16.35 -10.46
CA PRO A 120 -11.04 17.44 -9.65
C PRO A 120 -10.03 16.92 -8.63
N ALA A 121 -8.85 17.55 -8.53
CA ALA A 121 -7.75 17.11 -7.67
C ALA A 121 -8.20 16.90 -6.21
N MET A 122 -9.04 17.79 -5.69
CA MET A 122 -9.60 17.70 -4.34
C MET A 122 -10.41 16.42 -4.10
N MET A 123 -11.18 15.97 -5.09
CA MET A 123 -11.97 14.72 -4.98
C MET A 123 -11.05 13.49 -5.00
N ARG A 124 -10.04 13.52 -5.85
CA ARG A 124 -9.04 12.45 -5.96
C ARG A 124 -8.23 12.31 -4.68
N GLN A 125 -7.66 13.40 -4.16
CA GLN A 125 -6.92 13.43 -2.90
C GLN A 125 -7.79 12.98 -1.71
N LYS A 126 -9.08 13.31 -1.71
CA LYS A 126 -10.00 12.82 -0.68
C LYS A 126 -10.18 11.29 -0.74
N ALA A 127 -10.26 10.71 -1.93
CA ALA A 127 -10.35 9.27 -2.11
C ALA A 127 -9.03 8.55 -1.76
N GLU A 128 -7.89 9.12 -2.17
CA GLU A 128 -6.55 8.65 -1.79
C GLU A 128 -6.42 8.65 -0.26
N LYS A 129 -6.73 9.76 0.41
CA LYS A 129 -6.63 9.88 1.87
C LYS A 129 -7.53 8.88 2.59
N ALA A 130 -8.77 8.70 2.13
CA ALA A 130 -9.68 7.71 2.71
C ALA A 130 -9.15 6.28 2.57
N THR A 131 -8.51 5.96 1.43
CA THR A 131 -7.89 4.65 1.19
C THR A 131 -6.68 4.45 2.10
N ILE A 132 -5.82 5.48 2.22
CA ILE A 132 -4.66 5.47 3.11
C ILE A 132 -5.08 5.22 4.55
N ASP A 133 -6.04 6.00 5.05
CA ASP A 133 -6.48 5.93 6.44
C ASP A 133 -7.13 4.58 6.77
N ALA A 134 -7.93 4.04 5.85
CA ALA A 134 -8.52 2.71 6.01
C ALA A 134 -7.46 1.61 6.05
N ALA A 135 -6.49 1.63 5.12
CA ALA A 135 -5.43 0.63 5.07
C ALA A 135 -4.55 0.64 6.34
N LEU A 136 -4.15 1.83 6.79
CA LEU A 136 -3.36 1.99 8.02
C LEU A 136 -4.14 1.53 9.26
N ALA A 137 -5.41 1.92 9.39
CA ALA A 137 -6.24 1.50 10.51
C ALA A 137 -6.43 -0.03 10.57
N GLN A 138 -6.58 -0.67 9.42
CA GLN A 138 -6.74 -2.12 9.32
C GLN A 138 -5.45 -2.89 9.61
N LEU A 139 -4.32 -2.39 9.12
CA LEU A 139 -3.01 -2.94 9.44
C LEU A 139 -2.75 -2.86 10.95
N LYS A 140 -3.00 -1.69 11.56
CA LYS A 140 -2.90 -1.49 13.02
C LYS A 140 -3.77 -2.48 13.78
N ALA A 141 -5.06 -2.56 13.44
CA ALA A 141 -6.00 -3.45 14.11
C ALA A 141 -5.62 -4.94 13.99
N THR A 142 -4.96 -5.34 12.89
CA THR A 142 -4.51 -6.72 12.70
C THR A 142 -3.29 -7.05 13.54
N LEU A 143 -2.36 -6.10 13.68
CA LEU A 143 -1.09 -6.31 14.39
C LEU A 143 -1.20 -6.13 15.91
N GLU A 144 -2.23 -5.41 16.38
CA GLU A 144 -2.50 -5.17 17.81
C GLU A 144 -3.54 -6.13 18.42
N ALA A 145 -4.06 -7.07 17.63
CA ALA A 145 -5.05 -8.06 18.07
C ALA A 145 -4.41 -9.23 18.82
#